data_AF-A0A941EZW4-F1
#
_entry.id   AF-A0A941EZW4-F1
#
_cell.length_a   1.000
_cell.length_b   1.000
_cell.length_c   1.000
_cell.angle_alpha   90.00
_cell.angle_beta   90.00
_cell.angle_gamma   90.00
#
_symmetry.space_group_name_H-M   'P 1'
#
loop_
_entity.id
_entity.type
_entity.pdbx_description
1 polymer ?
#
loop_
_entity_poly.entity_id
_entity_poly.type
_entity_poly.pdbx_seq_one_letter_code
_entity_poly.pdbx_strand_id
1 'polypeptide(L)'
;IKARYPEARLIFNRGFEILPQVHDLAYAVAFESLYRGWDQGSKQYKQVNDADREWLMGHVRKIRDEYRLPVIAIDYCPPTDRACARETAKRIKAQGVVPYVTDPDLSTIGVGRIEVLPRKVLILQDRDPRTTIDTSEGVRFVATPLNFL
;
A
#
# COMPACT_ATOMS: atom_id res chain seq x y z
N ILE A 1 10.59 -17.47 -14.10
CA ILE A 1 9.41 -17.50 -13.19
C ILE A 1 8.15 -17.92 -13.94
N LYS A 2 7.66 -17.13 -14.92
CA LYS A 2 6.42 -17.43 -15.67
C LYS A 2 6.38 -18.82 -16.32
N ALA A 3 7.52 -19.34 -16.81
CA ALA A 3 7.60 -20.70 -17.33
C ALA A 3 7.23 -21.79 -16.30
N ARG A 4 7.54 -21.56 -15.01
CA ARG A 4 7.22 -22.48 -13.90
C ARG A 4 5.88 -22.15 -13.22
N TYR A 5 5.49 -20.88 -13.22
CA TYR A 5 4.26 -20.38 -12.60
C TYR A 5 3.51 -19.45 -13.58
N PRO A 6 2.79 -20.00 -14.58
CA PRO A 6 2.14 -19.21 -15.62
C PRO A 6 1.06 -18.26 -15.10
N GLU A 7 0.35 -18.64 -14.03
CA GLU A 7 -0.73 -17.84 -13.44
C GLU A 7 -0.24 -16.81 -12.40
N ALA A 8 1.05 -16.83 -12.05
CA ALA A 8 1.57 -15.88 -11.07
C ALA A 8 1.47 -14.44 -11.61
N ARG A 9 0.85 -13.57 -10.81
CA ARG A 9 0.82 -12.12 -11.03
C ARG A 9 2.10 -11.51 -10.48
N LEU A 10 2.92 -10.95 -11.36
CA LEU A 10 4.21 -10.38 -10.98
C LEU A 10 4.08 -8.86 -10.79
N ILE A 11 4.41 -8.36 -9.61
CA ILE A 11 4.54 -6.92 -9.39
C ILE A 11 6.03 -6.60 -9.39
N PHE A 12 6.47 -5.76 -10.31
CA PHE A 12 7.89 -5.36 -10.37
C PHE A 12 8.08 -4.14 -9.50
N ASN A 13 9.05 -4.17 -8.57
CA ASN A 13 9.47 -2.97 -7.86
C ASN A 13 10.59 -2.29 -8.67
N ARG A 14 10.27 -1.15 -9.28
CA ARG A 14 11.07 -0.44 -10.29
C ARG A 14 11.34 -1.30 -11.54
N GLY A 15 12.60 -1.33 -12.01
CA GLY A 15 13.00 -2.02 -13.24
C GLY A 15 12.64 -1.28 -14.52
N PHE A 16 12.63 0.06 -14.49
CA PHE A 16 12.19 0.88 -15.62
C PHE A 16 12.99 0.63 -16.90
N GLU A 17 14.26 0.25 -16.75
CA GLU A 17 15.19 -0.02 -17.83
C GLU A 17 14.88 -1.33 -18.56
N ILE A 18 14.34 -2.32 -17.84
CA ILE A 18 14.03 -3.65 -18.40
C ILE A 18 12.58 -3.76 -18.88
N LEU A 19 11.67 -2.91 -18.37
CA LEU A 19 10.25 -2.94 -18.74
C LEU A 19 9.98 -2.96 -20.25
N PRO A 20 10.72 -2.25 -21.13
CA PRO A 20 10.50 -2.36 -22.57
C PRO A 20 10.54 -3.80 -23.11
N GLN A 21 11.29 -4.69 -22.46
CA GLN A 21 11.47 -6.09 -22.88
C GLN A 21 10.52 -7.06 -22.16
N VAL A 22 10.06 -6.71 -20.95
CA VAL A 22 9.38 -7.66 -20.06
C VAL A 22 8.03 -7.17 -19.51
N HIS A 23 7.51 -6.03 -19.99
CA HIS A 23 6.25 -5.45 -19.50
C HIS A 23 5.06 -6.40 -19.63
N ASP A 24 4.99 -7.22 -20.69
CA ASP A 24 3.93 -8.22 -20.89
C ASP A 24 3.88 -9.30 -19.80
N LEU A 25 4.96 -9.45 -19.02
CA LEU A 25 5.03 -10.40 -17.91
C LEU A 25 4.59 -9.77 -16.58
N ALA A 26 4.47 -8.45 -16.51
CA ALA A 26 4.14 -7.71 -15.31
C ALA A 26 2.61 -7.55 -15.16
N TYR A 27 2.14 -7.69 -13.93
CA TYR A 27 0.78 -7.39 -13.53
C TYR A 27 0.62 -5.92 -13.08
N ALA A 28 1.65 -5.38 -12.43
CA ALA A 28 1.74 -3.98 -12.02
C ALA A 28 3.21 -3.60 -11.78
N VAL A 29 3.48 -2.31 -11.68
CA VAL A 29 4.80 -1.78 -11.30
C VAL A 29 4.68 -0.96 -10.03
N ALA A 30 5.52 -1.23 -9.04
CA ALA A 30 5.66 -0.46 -7.82
C ALA A 30 6.94 0.38 -7.84
N PHE A 31 6.99 1.49 -7.11
CA PHE A 31 8.24 2.20 -6.83
C PHE A 31 8.17 2.93 -5.49
N GLU A 32 9.34 3.19 -4.93
CA GLU A 32 9.54 3.93 -3.68
C GLU A 32 10.45 5.14 -3.97
N SER A 33 10.02 6.39 -3.83
CA SER A 33 8.72 6.93 -3.40
C SER A 33 8.38 8.16 -4.25
N LEU A 34 7.13 8.64 -4.25
CA LEU A 34 6.72 9.79 -5.06
C LEU A 34 6.79 11.14 -4.32
N TYR A 35 6.45 11.23 -3.04
CA TYR A 35 6.49 12.49 -2.27
C TYR A 35 7.24 12.35 -0.95
N ARG A 36 6.99 11.26 -0.22
CA ARG A 36 7.56 10.97 1.09
C ARG A 36 8.39 9.69 1.00
N GLY A 37 9.70 9.85 0.98
CA GLY A 37 10.64 8.74 0.94
C GLY A 37 11.21 8.40 2.31
N TRP A 38 11.90 7.26 2.35
CA TRP A 38 12.72 6.84 3.47
C TRP A 38 14.17 6.73 3.01
N ASP A 39 15.08 7.28 3.81
CA ASP A 39 16.50 7.14 3.60
C ASP A 39 17.05 6.07 4.56
N GLN A 40 17.40 4.91 4.02
CA GLN A 40 17.85 3.78 4.84
C GLN A 40 19.21 4.04 5.51
N GLY A 41 20.09 4.83 4.87
CA GLY A 41 21.43 5.11 5.39
C GLY A 41 21.39 6.01 6.60
N SER A 42 20.58 7.07 6.53
CA SER A 42 20.39 8.02 7.64
C SER A 42 19.25 7.67 8.59
N LYS A 43 18.41 6.67 8.24
CA LYS A 43 17.17 6.30 8.93
C LYS A 43 16.25 7.51 9.14
N GLN A 44 16.03 8.27 8.08
CA GLN A 44 15.23 9.49 8.12
C GLN A 44 14.15 9.52 7.04
N TYR A 45 13.01 10.07 7.40
CA TYR A 45 11.99 10.47 6.44
C TYR A 45 12.51 11.64 5.62
N LYS A 46 12.33 11.58 4.31
CA LYS A 46 12.72 12.66 3.39
C LYS A 46 11.62 13.01 2.43
N GLN A 47 11.66 14.23 1.92
CA GLN A 47 10.83 14.63 0.80
C GLN A 47 11.56 14.29 -0.50
N VAL A 48 10.82 13.75 -1.46
CA VAL A 48 11.34 13.54 -2.82
C VAL A 48 11.35 14.89 -3.51
N ASN A 49 12.51 15.33 -4.00
CA ASN A 49 12.67 16.64 -4.65
C ASN A 49 11.93 16.69 -6.00
N ASP A 50 11.67 17.89 -6.49
CA ASP A 50 10.83 18.11 -7.66
C ASP A 50 11.39 17.48 -8.94
N ALA A 51 12.73 17.47 -9.11
CA ALA A 51 13.38 16.89 -10.27
C ALA A 51 13.21 15.35 -10.31
N ASP A 52 13.43 14.70 -9.17
CA ASP A 52 13.24 13.25 -9.04
C ASP A 52 11.77 12.87 -9.24
N ARG A 53 10.84 13.68 -8.74
CA ARG A 53 9.40 13.47 -8.96
C ARG A 53 9.04 13.56 -10.44
N GLU A 54 9.53 14.57 -11.14
CA GLU A 54 9.23 14.73 -12.57
C GLU A 54 9.82 13.58 -13.39
N TRP A 55 11.05 13.14 -13.05
CA TRP A 55 11.68 11.98 -13.67
C TRP A 55 10.85 10.69 -13.44
N LEU A 56 10.43 10.44 -12.19
CA LEU A 56 9.56 9.29 -11.86
C LEU A 56 8.23 9.37 -12.61
N MET A 57 7.62 10.55 -12.69
CA MET A 57 6.36 10.75 -13.42
C MET A 57 6.52 10.52 -14.93
N GLY A 58 7.71 10.76 -15.50
CA GLY A 58 8.03 10.34 -16.87
C GLY A 58 7.87 8.83 -17.08
N HIS A 59 8.43 8.03 -16.17
CA HIS A 59 8.27 6.58 -16.20
C HIS A 59 6.82 6.14 -15.94
N VAL A 60 6.14 6.76 -14.97
CA VAL A 60 4.72 6.48 -14.68
C VAL A 60 3.86 6.68 -15.94
N ARG A 61 4.03 7.82 -16.64
CA ARG A 61 3.28 8.12 -17.87
C ARG A 61 3.54 7.04 -18.92
N LYS A 62 4.80 6.68 -19.16
CA LYS A 62 5.16 5.62 -20.09
C LYS A 62 4.49 4.29 -19.76
N ILE A 63 4.59 3.84 -18.50
CA ILE A 63 4.04 2.54 -18.07
C ILE A 63 2.51 2.51 -18.18
N ARG A 64 1.85 3.61 -17.79
CA ARG A 64 0.40 3.73 -17.84
C ARG A 64 -0.12 3.85 -19.28
N ASP A 65 0.54 4.65 -20.10
CA ASP A 65 0.00 5.06 -21.41
C ASP A 65 0.41 4.09 -22.52
N GLU A 66 1.64 3.56 -22.50
CA GLU A 66 2.13 2.59 -23.48
C GLU A 66 1.84 1.16 -23.05
N TYR A 67 2.22 0.77 -21.83
CA TYR A 67 2.11 -0.62 -21.36
C TYR A 67 0.77 -0.95 -20.70
N ARG A 68 -0.07 0.07 -20.44
CA ARG A 68 -1.40 -0.09 -19.80
C ARG A 68 -1.36 -0.80 -18.45
N LEU A 69 -0.25 -0.67 -17.73
CA LEU A 69 -0.07 -1.31 -16.43
C LEU A 69 -0.42 -0.34 -15.27
N PRO A 70 -1.04 -0.84 -14.18
CA PRO A 70 -1.15 -0.08 -12.95
C PRO A 70 0.22 0.25 -12.36
N VAL A 71 0.38 1.47 -11.86
CA VAL A 71 1.58 1.90 -11.14
C VAL A 71 1.23 2.19 -9.68
N ILE A 72 2.04 1.66 -8.77
CA ILE A 72 1.88 1.77 -7.31
C ILE A 72 3.03 2.63 -6.77
N ALA A 73 2.72 3.70 -6.06
CA ALA A 73 3.72 4.47 -5.31
C ALA A 73 3.65 4.08 -3.84
N ILE A 74 4.78 3.61 -3.31
CA ILE A 74 4.96 3.28 -1.91
C ILE A 74 5.70 4.43 -1.24
N ASP A 75 5.01 5.13 -0.35
CA ASP A 75 5.51 6.33 0.34
C ASP A 75 5.51 6.10 1.86
N TYR A 76 6.35 6.85 2.56
CA TYR A 76 6.65 6.60 3.96
C TYR A 76 6.29 7.79 4.86
N CYS A 77 5.37 7.56 5.81
CA CYS A 77 5.04 8.51 6.87
C CYS A 77 5.20 7.82 8.24
N PRO A 78 5.47 8.58 9.32
CA PRO A 78 5.49 8.02 10.67
C PRO A 78 4.18 7.30 11.02
N PRO A 79 4.21 6.14 11.73
CA PRO A 79 3.02 5.40 12.16
C PRO A 79 1.96 6.25 12.86
N THR A 80 2.39 7.23 13.65
CA THR A 80 1.53 8.11 14.44
C THR A 80 0.96 9.28 13.63
N ASP A 81 1.45 9.52 12.42
CA ASP A 81 1.05 10.64 11.58
C ASP A 81 0.12 10.20 10.43
N ARG A 82 -1.13 9.88 10.81
CA ARG A 82 -2.17 9.52 9.84
C ARG A 82 -2.54 10.67 8.91
N ALA A 83 -2.34 11.92 9.32
CA ALA A 83 -2.60 13.08 8.46
C ALA A 83 -1.61 13.11 7.29
N CYS A 84 -0.31 12.92 7.55
CA CYS A 84 0.72 12.75 6.53
C CYS A 84 0.35 11.64 5.54
N ALA A 85 -0.05 10.46 6.05
CA ALA A 85 -0.38 9.33 5.19
C ALA A 85 -1.59 9.60 4.28
N ARG A 86 -2.66 10.19 4.82
CA ARG A 86 -3.87 10.57 4.05
C ARG A 86 -3.58 11.63 3.00
N GLU A 87 -2.87 12.69 3.37
CA GLU A 87 -2.53 13.77 2.44
C GLU A 87 -1.65 13.25 1.29
N THR A 88 -0.63 12.46 1.63
CA THR A 88 0.28 11.86 0.66
C THR A 88 -0.47 10.91 -0.28
N ALA A 89 -1.31 10.02 0.25
CA ALA A 89 -2.14 9.13 -0.56
C ALA A 89 -3.08 9.89 -1.50
N LYS A 90 -3.68 10.99 -1.03
CA LYS A 90 -4.55 11.87 -1.85
C LYS A 90 -3.76 12.51 -3.00
N ARG A 91 -2.54 13.00 -2.74
CA ARG A 91 -1.67 13.59 -3.75
C ARG A 91 -1.25 12.58 -4.82
N ILE A 92 -0.82 11.38 -4.40
CA ILE A 92 -0.46 10.28 -5.32
C ILE A 92 -1.67 9.90 -6.19
N LYS A 93 -2.84 9.73 -5.58
CA LYS A 93 -4.08 9.39 -6.29
C LYS A 93 -4.44 10.45 -7.34
N ALA A 94 -4.22 11.73 -7.04
CA ALA A 94 -4.48 12.82 -7.99
C ALA A 94 -3.57 12.78 -9.22
N GLN A 95 -2.41 12.10 -9.16
CA GLN A 95 -1.52 11.86 -10.29
C GLN A 95 -1.91 10.61 -11.12
N GLY A 96 -3.01 9.94 -10.77
CA GLY A 96 -3.44 8.70 -11.42
C GLY A 96 -2.60 7.47 -11.05
N VAL A 97 -1.88 7.53 -9.92
CA VAL A 97 -1.06 6.44 -9.38
C VAL A 97 -1.79 5.80 -8.20
N VAL A 98 -1.60 4.50 -7.99
CA VAL A 98 -2.17 3.77 -6.85
C VAL A 98 -1.31 4.05 -5.60
N PRO A 99 -1.85 4.72 -4.55
CA PRO A 99 -1.09 4.97 -3.34
C PRO A 99 -1.02 3.74 -2.44
N TYR A 100 0.12 3.57 -1.77
CA TYR A 100 0.26 2.81 -0.55
C TYR A 100 1.22 3.54 0.40
N VAL A 101 0.68 4.21 1.43
CA VAL A 101 1.49 5.03 2.35
C VAL A 101 1.55 4.39 3.72
N THR A 102 2.73 4.00 4.18
CA THR A 102 2.95 3.23 5.43
C THR A 102 4.25 3.67 6.13
N ASP A 103 4.69 2.97 7.17
CA ASP A 103 5.99 3.15 7.82
C ASP A 103 7.09 2.32 7.12
N PRO A 104 8.37 2.69 7.26
CA PRO A 104 9.47 2.01 6.56
C PRO A 104 9.65 0.55 6.94
N ASP A 105 9.18 0.13 8.13
CA ASP A 105 9.24 -1.27 8.57
C ASP A 105 8.04 -2.10 8.05
N LEU A 106 7.12 -1.47 7.31
CA LEU A 106 5.85 -2.05 6.85
C LEU A 106 5.03 -2.68 7.99
N SER A 107 5.14 -2.11 9.19
CA SER A 107 4.55 -2.65 10.42
C SER A 107 3.11 -2.18 10.64
N THR A 108 2.68 -1.13 9.94
CA THR A 108 1.33 -0.56 9.99
C THR A 108 0.56 -0.80 8.70
N ILE A 109 -0.77 -0.94 8.85
CA ILE A 109 -1.69 -0.98 7.71
C ILE A 109 -1.66 0.39 7.03
N GLY A 110 -1.08 0.42 5.84
CA GLY A 110 -0.92 1.63 5.05
C GLY A 110 -2.23 2.23 4.56
N VAL A 111 -2.19 3.52 4.22
CA VAL A 111 -3.29 4.24 3.60
C VAL A 111 -3.18 4.11 2.09
N GLY A 112 -4.17 3.48 1.46
CA GLY A 112 -4.25 3.33 0.01
C GLY A 112 -5.42 4.09 -0.60
N ARG A 113 -6.04 3.52 -1.65
CA ARG A 113 -7.30 4.06 -2.21
C ARG A 113 -8.47 3.97 -1.24
N ILE A 114 -8.38 3.00 -0.34
CA ILE A 114 -9.30 2.75 0.77
C ILE A 114 -8.48 2.96 2.04
N GLU A 115 -9.06 3.68 2.99
CA GLU A 115 -8.48 3.81 4.32
C GLU A 115 -9.26 2.92 5.29
N VAL A 116 -8.54 2.04 5.99
CA VAL A 116 -9.12 1.30 7.11
C VAL A 116 -9.29 2.27 8.28
N LEU A 117 -10.54 2.47 8.70
CA LEU A 117 -10.87 3.26 9.88
C LEU A 117 -10.81 2.35 11.11
N PRO A 118 -9.86 2.56 12.05
CA PRO A 118 -9.82 1.76 13.25
C PRO A 118 -11.10 2.00 14.08
N ARG A 119 -11.73 0.91 14.53
CA ARG A 119 -12.92 0.97 15.39
C ARG A 119 -12.61 0.30 16.73
N LYS A 120 -13.05 0.94 17.81
CA LYS A 120 -13.08 0.33 19.14
C LYS A 120 -14.53 -0.04 19.43
N VAL A 121 -14.79 -1.34 19.57
CA VAL A 121 -16.12 -1.86 19.88
C VAL A 121 -16.04 -2.58 21.22
N LEU A 122 -16.86 -2.15 22.18
CA LEU A 122 -17.05 -2.86 23.44
C LEU A 122 -18.22 -3.81 23.29
N ILE A 123 -17.98 -5.11 23.48
CA ILE A 123 -19.02 -6.14 23.49
C ILE A 123 -19.22 -6.59 24.93
N LEU A 124 -20.35 -6.23 25.51
CA LEU A 124 -20.79 -6.78 26.79
C LEU A 124 -21.58 -8.06 26.51
N GLN A 125 -21.14 -9.17 27.08
CA GLN A 125 -21.77 -10.47 26.93
C GLN A 125 -21.68 -11.23 28.24
N ASP A 126 -22.74 -11.98 28.55
CA ASP A 126 -22.67 -13.04 29.55
C ASP A 126 -22.12 -14.30 28.87
N ARG A 127 -21.15 -14.96 29.52
CA ARG A 127 -20.39 -16.07 28.91
C ARG A 127 -20.24 -17.19 29.93
N ASP A 128 -20.48 -18.43 29.50
CA ASP A 128 -20.06 -19.60 30.28
C ASP A 128 -18.56 -19.48 30.61
N PRO A 129 -18.14 -19.62 31.88
CA PRO A 129 -16.74 -19.52 32.28
C PRO A 129 -15.79 -20.44 31.50
N ARG A 130 -16.28 -21.57 30.98
CA ARG A 130 -15.51 -22.57 30.21
C ARG A 130 -15.30 -22.18 28.74
N THR A 131 -16.05 -21.22 28.21
CA THR A 131 -15.91 -20.74 26.83
C THR A 131 -14.76 -19.73 26.76
N THR A 132 -13.90 -19.77 25.75
CA THR A 132 -12.83 -18.76 25.58
C THR A 132 -13.39 -17.48 24.95
N ILE A 133 -12.68 -16.35 25.06
CA ILE A 133 -13.12 -15.10 24.40
C ILE A 133 -13.24 -15.31 22.88
N ASP A 134 -12.25 -15.96 22.26
CA ASP A 134 -12.20 -16.18 20.81
C ASP A 134 -13.35 -17.04 20.26
N THR A 135 -14.01 -17.82 21.13
CA THR A 135 -15.12 -18.70 20.76
C THR A 135 -16.47 -18.25 21.29
N SER A 136 -16.54 -17.10 21.95
CA SER A 136 -17.78 -16.54 22.47
C SER A 136 -18.71 -16.11 21.34
N GLU A 137 -20.02 -16.08 21.60
CA GLU A 137 -21.02 -15.66 20.61
C GLU A 137 -20.77 -14.22 20.13
N GLY A 138 -20.39 -13.33 21.06
CA GLY A 138 -20.01 -11.96 20.74
C GLY A 138 -18.88 -11.89 19.72
N VAL A 139 -17.85 -12.73 19.81
CA VAL A 139 -16.78 -12.76 18.80
C VAL A 139 -17.26 -13.44 17.52
N ARG A 140 -17.86 -14.64 17.61
CA ARG A 140 -18.22 -15.43 16.41
C ARG A 140 -19.24 -14.76 15.50
N PHE A 141 -20.25 -14.11 16.07
CA PHE A 141 -21.36 -13.54 15.30
C PHE A 141 -21.21 -12.04 15.04
N VAL A 142 -20.45 -11.31 15.87
CA VAL A 142 -20.28 -9.85 15.72
C VAL A 142 -18.94 -9.49 15.04
N ALA A 143 -17.88 -10.30 15.15
CA ALA A 143 -16.59 -9.95 14.54
C ALA A 143 -16.66 -9.88 13.01
N THR A 144 -17.32 -10.83 12.35
CA THR A 144 -17.44 -10.85 10.89
C THR A 144 -18.10 -9.58 10.33
N PRO A 145 -19.30 -9.16 10.78
CA PRO A 145 -19.88 -7.91 10.31
C PRO A 145 -19.02 -6.69 10.68
N LEU A 146 -18.39 -6.66 11.87
CA LEU A 146 -17.51 -5.56 12.26
C LEU A 146 -16.25 -5.43 11.38
N ASN A 147 -15.72 -6.55 10.88
CA ASN A 147 -14.59 -6.57 9.96
C ASN A 147 -14.97 -6.12 8.54
N PHE A 148 -16.26 -6.19 8.18
CA PHE A 148 -16.76 -5.82 6.87
C PHE A 148 -17.20 -4.36 6.75
N LEU A 149 -17.68 -3.77 7.86
CA LEU A 149 -18.02 -2.34 7.96
C LEU A 149 -16.76 -1.48 7.77
#